data_AF-A0A5J5PLE9-F1
#
_entry.id   AF-A0A5J5PLE9-F1
#
_cell.length_a   1.000
_cell.length_b   1.000
_cell.length_c   1.000
_cell.angle_alpha   90.00
_cell.angle_beta   90.00
_cell.angle_gamma   90.00
#
_symmetry.space_group_name_H-M   'P 1'
#
loop_
_entity.id
_entity.type
_entity.pdbx_description
1 polymer ?
#
loop_
_entity_poly.entity_id
_entity_poly.type
_entity_poly.pdbx_seq_one_letter_code
_entity_poly.pdbx_strand_id
1 'polypeptide(L)'
;MVGVFEVGAVPFNPDGWGPPDSAAAASITTTLPLHVPFAPFSRSDKLGRIADFTRSFPSSNANPSNRPSSRHGAGNPADSPFDFSLDVDAFPLANPKDDSSFRLVDAKPPPRPKFGPKWRFNQNRPQLPQRRDEEVEARKREAEKERARRDRLYNLNRSNQNQQRREAAIFKSSVDIQPEWNMLDQIPFSTFSKLSFSVPEPEDLLICGALEYYDRSFDRITPKNERRLERFKNRNFFKVTTTDDPVIRRLANEDKATVFATDTILSTLMCAPRYRRWKLDNDMHLVARCEVQSVVDVNNQKSFLTLNALNEFDPKYSGVDWRQKLETQRGAVLATELKNNANKLAKWTAQAILANADLMKLGYVSRVHPRDHFNHVILGVVGYKPRDFAAQINLNTANMWGIVKSIVDLCMKLNEGKYVLVKDPSKPQVRIYEVPADAFENDYVEEPLPEEEQVQPPTEDPEDGEANGTTNDVEDKEIEAQN
;
A
#
# COMPACT_ATOMS: atom_id res chain seq x y z
N MET A 1 8.69 -42.90 24.30
CA MET A 1 8.26 -42.16 25.52
C MET A 1 6.75 -42.06 25.49
N VAL A 2 6.07 -42.20 26.62
CA VAL A 2 4.64 -41.81 26.73
C VAL A 2 4.62 -40.30 26.93
N GLY A 3 3.81 -39.57 26.17
CA GLY A 3 3.67 -38.12 26.34
C GLY A 3 2.96 -37.82 27.66
N VAL A 4 3.58 -37.02 28.53
CA VAL A 4 2.94 -36.55 29.76
C VAL A 4 1.94 -35.47 29.40
N PHE A 5 0.66 -35.73 29.67
CA PHE A 5 -0.39 -34.72 29.62
C PHE A 5 -0.54 -34.11 31.02
N GLU A 6 -0.03 -32.89 31.21
CA GLU A 6 -0.22 -32.16 32.46
C GLU A 6 -1.67 -31.66 32.56
N VAL A 7 -2.34 -32.01 33.65
CA VAL A 7 -3.72 -31.56 33.90
C VAL A 7 -3.69 -30.10 34.32
N GLY A 8 -4.24 -29.22 33.47
CA GLY A 8 -4.34 -27.79 33.76
C GLY A 8 -5.12 -27.51 35.05
N ALA A 9 -4.62 -26.58 35.87
CA ALA A 9 -5.20 -26.28 37.16
C ALA A 9 -6.59 -25.62 37.02
N VAL A 10 -7.63 -26.30 37.52
CA VAL A 10 -8.99 -25.77 37.60
C VAL A 10 -9.20 -25.11 38.96
N PRO A 11 -9.59 -23.83 39.04
CA PRO A 11 -9.87 -23.18 40.32
C PRO A 11 -11.14 -23.78 40.95
N PHE A 12 -11.03 -24.17 42.22
CA PHE A 12 -12.16 -24.67 43.01
C PHE A 12 -12.82 -23.52 43.78
N ASN A 13 -14.15 -23.46 43.74
CA ASN A 13 -14.96 -22.53 44.52
C ASN A 13 -15.98 -23.34 45.34
N PRO A 14 -15.92 -23.33 46.69
CA PRO A 14 -16.83 -24.10 47.52
C PRO A 14 -18.24 -23.50 47.62
N ASP A 15 -18.35 -22.16 47.52
CA ASP A 15 -19.57 -21.42 47.83
C ASP A 15 -20.41 -21.06 46.58
N GLY A 16 -19.95 -21.45 45.38
CA GLY A 16 -20.71 -21.28 44.14
C GLY A 16 -19.98 -21.73 42.88
N TRP A 17 -20.70 -21.70 41.74
CA TRP A 17 -20.19 -22.09 40.42
C TRP A 17 -19.47 -20.95 39.67
N GLY A 18 -19.19 -19.83 40.35
CA GLY A 18 -18.50 -18.67 39.79
C GLY A 18 -16.99 -18.68 40.03
N PRO A 19 -16.24 -17.67 39.55
CA PRO A 19 -14.85 -17.49 39.96
C PRO A 19 -14.77 -17.31 41.48
N PRO A 20 -13.73 -17.85 42.16
CA PRO A 20 -13.52 -17.59 43.58
C PRO A 20 -13.12 -16.13 43.81
N ASP A 21 -13.28 -15.63 45.03
CA ASP A 21 -12.99 -14.23 45.36
C ASP A 21 -11.56 -13.80 44.99
N SER A 22 -11.41 -12.52 44.66
CA SER A 22 -10.35 -11.98 43.79
C SER A 22 -8.91 -12.31 44.23
N ALA A 23 -8.65 -12.46 45.53
CA ALA A 23 -7.35 -12.85 46.06
C ALA A 23 -6.93 -14.30 45.71
N ALA A 24 -7.88 -15.20 45.46
CA ALA A 24 -7.65 -16.62 45.17
C ALA A 24 -7.73 -16.97 43.67
N ALA A 25 -8.52 -16.25 42.87
CA ALA A 25 -8.63 -16.52 41.43
C ALA A 25 -7.33 -16.24 40.64
N ALA A 26 -6.59 -15.21 41.05
CA ALA A 26 -5.48 -14.66 40.27
C ALA A 26 -4.12 -15.37 40.46
N SER A 27 -4.01 -16.29 41.42
CA SER A 27 -2.79 -17.08 41.66
C SER A 27 -2.70 -18.35 40.82
N ILE A 28 -3.78 -18.74 40.13
CA ILE A 28 -3.89 -20.01 39.39
C ILE A 28 -3.94 -19.80 37.86
N THR A 29 -4.33 -18.61 37.38
CA THR A 29 -4.51 -18.30 35.94
C THR A 29 -3.47 -17.30 35.42
N THR A 30 -2.21 -17.72 35.43
CA THR A 30 -1.01 -16.87 35.23
C THR A 30 -0.85 -16.27 33.82
N THR A 31 -1.58 -15.18 33.53
CA THR A 31 -1.23 -14.21 32.47
C THR A 31 -1.48 -12.74 32.84
N LEU A 32 -2.22 -12.44 33.92
CA LEU A 32 -2.55 -11.07 34.33
C LEU A 32 -1.84 -10.69 35.64
N PRO A 33 -1.17 -9.53 35.72
CA PRO A 33 -0.43 -9.11 36.91
C PRO A 33 -1.35 -8.57 38.03
N LEU A 34 -1.32 -9.24 39.18
CA LEU A 34 -2.09 -8.97 40.40
C LEU A 34 -2.07 -7.53 40.95
N HIS A 35 -1.03 -6.75 40.62
CA HIS A 35 -0.78 -5.42 41.20
C HIS A 35 -0.86 -4.26 40.18
N VAL A 36 -1.53 -4.47 39.04
CA VAL A 36 -1.79 -3.42 38.06
C VAL A 36 -3.26 -2.97 38.15
N PRO A 37 -3.55 -1.66 38.31
CA PRO A 37 -4.92 -1.16 38.26
C PRO A 37 -5.61 -1.54 36.95
N PHE A 38 -6.78 -2.18 37.05
CA PHE A 38 -7.55 -2.54 35.87
C PHE A 38 -8.08 -1.29 35.16
N ALA A 39 -7.92 -1.24 33.84
CA ALA A 39 -8.56 -0.25 32.99
C ALA A 39 -9.02 -0.90 31.68
N PRO A 40 -10.30 -0.68 31.27
CA PRO A 40 -10.81 -1.21 30.00
C PRO A 40 -10.22 -0.44 28.81
N PHE A 41 -9.80 -1.15 27.77
CA PHE A 41 -9.27 -0.57 26.53
C PHE A 41 -9.69 -1.40 25.31
N SER A 42 -9.81 -0.77 24.13
CA SER A 42 -9.98 -1.52 22.88
C SER A 42 -8.68 -1.56 22.08
N ARG A 43 -8.33 -2.76 21.58
CA ARG A 43 -7.24 -2.92 20.59
C ARG A 43 -7.56 -2.31 19.23
N SER A 44 -8.80 -1.85 18.99
CA SER A 44 -9.19 -1.13 17.77
C SER A 44 -9.04 0.40 17.88
N ASP A 45 -8.67 0.94 19.05
CA ASP A 45 -8.55 2.38 19.24
C ASP A 45 -7.34 2.96 18.50
N LYS A 46 -7.49 4.19 18.00
CA LYS A 46 -6.44 4.86 17.21
C LYS A 46 -5.31 5.36 18.12
N LEU A 47 -4.20 4.62 18.12
CA LEU A 47 -2.93 5.04 18.72
C LEU A 47 -2.32 6.24 17.96
N GLY A 48 -1.52 7.04 18.68
CA GLY A 48 -0.80 8.20 18.12
C GLY A 48 -1.48 9.55 18.41
N ARG A 49 -1.35 10.04 19.65
CA ARG A 49 -1.61 11.45 20.02
C ARG A 49 -0.27 12.15 20.28
N ILE A 50 -0.18 13.43 19.95
CA ILE A 50 0.98 14.28 20.26
C ILE A 50 0.69 15.03 21.56
N ALA A 51 1.58 14.93 22.55
CA ALA A 51 1.62 15.85 23.68
C ALA A 51 2.43 17.09 23.29
N ASP A 52 1.83 18.27 23.39
CA ASP A 52 2.42 19.54 22.95
C ASP A 52 2.13 20.62 24.01
N PHE A 53 3.14 20.89 24.85
CA PHE A 53 3.08 21.88 25.93
C PHE A 53 3.13 23.34 25.42
N THR A 54 3.26 23.56 24.10
CA THR A 54 3.27 24.91 23.50
C THR A 54 1.91 25.31 22.90
N ARG A 55 0.98 24.36 22.75
CA ARG A 55 -0.34 24.62 22.16
C ARG A 55 -1.37 25.08 23.19
N SER A 56 -1.57 26.39 23.25
CA SER A 56 -2.83 26.93 23.78
C SER A 56 -3.98 26.61 22.83
N PHE A 57 -4.85 25.67 23.23
CA PHE A 57 -6.11 25.41 22.53
C PHE A 57 -7.19 26.40 23.02
N PRO A 58 -7.77 27.25 22.14
CA PRO A 58 -8.88 28.11 22.54
C PRO A 58 -10.12 27.27 22.85
N SER A 59 -10.49 27.22 24.15
CA SER A 59 -11.53 26.36 24.71
C SER A 59 -12.86 26.40 23.94
N SER A 60 -13.24 27.57 23.42
CA SER A 60 -14.51 27.83 22.73
C SER A 60 -14.67 27.19 21.34
N ASN A 61 -13.68 26.43 20.83
CA ASN A 61 -13.78 25.76 19.53
C ASN A 61 -13.56 24.23 19.60
N ALA A 62 -13.58 23.65 20.81
CA ALA A 62 -13.42 22.22 21.04
C ALA A 62 -14.75 21.46 20.82
N ASN A 63 -15.13 21.25 19.55
CA ASN A 63 -16.27 20.39 19.21
C ASN A 63 -16.05 18.96 19.76
N PRO A 64 -16.88 18.43 20.68
CA PRO A 64 -16.61 17.18 21.39
C PRO A 64 -16.38 15.97 20.47
N SER A 65 -17.01 15.96 19.28
CA SER A 65 -16.85 14.90 18.28
C SER A 65 -15.43 14.75 17.73
N ASN A 66 -14.55 15.75 17.91
CA ASN A 66 -13.15 15.72 17.49
C ASN A 66 -12.18 15.26 18.60
N ARG A 67 -12.65 14.97 19.82
CA ARG A 67 -11.87 14.22 20.81
C ARG A 67 -12.11 12.71 20.60
N PRO A 68 -11.12 11.91 20.19
CA PRO A 68 -11.25 10.46 20.13
C PRO A 68 -11.06 9.86 21.54
N SER A 69 -11.98 10.15 22.46
CA SER A 69 -12.15 9.34 23.68
C SER A 69 -12.74 7.98 23.30
N SER A 70 -12.73 7.02 24.24
CA SER A 70 -13.49 5.78 24.07
C SER A 70 -14.93 6.11 23.66
N ARG A 71 -15.42 5.42 22.64
CA ARG A 71 -16.81 5.54 22.17
C ARG A 71 -17.76 4.53 22.83
N HIS A 72 -17.26 3.77 23.81
CA HIS A 72 -18.02 2.84 24.62
C HIS A 72 -18.27 3.40 26.02
N GLY A 73 -19.55 3.54 26.36
CA GLY A 73 -20.02 3.84 27.70
C GLY A 73 -20.08 5.33 28.03
N ALA A 74 -21.30 5.84 28.28
CA ALA A 74 -21.49 7.02 29.12
C ALA A 74 -21.40 6.60 30.60
N GLY A 75 -20.27 5.99 30.97
CA GLY A 75 -19.92 5.69 32.36
C GLY A 75 -19.43 6.94 33.07
N ASN A 76 -19.43 6.93 34.40
CA ASN A 76 -18.95 8.05 35.20
C ASN A 76 -17.42 8.21 34.97
N PRO A 77 -16.88 9.42 34.71
CA PRO A 77 -15.46 9.58 34.39
C PRO A 77 -14.52 9.18 35.54
N ALA A 78 -15.03 9.05 36.77
CA ALA A 78 -14.28 8.62 37.96
C ALA A 78 -13.76 7.16 37.92
N ASP A 79 -14.29 6.28 37.07
CA ASP A 79 -13.96 4.84 37.06
C ASP A 79 -12.72 4.45 36.21
N SER A 80 -11.96 5.43 35.70
CA SER A 80 -10.74 5.16 34.91
C SER A 80 -9.47 5.57 35.66
N PRO A 81 -8.66 4.64 36.21
CA PRO A 81 -7.46 4.96 36.99
C PRO A 81 -6.30 5.57 36.18
N PHE A 82 -6.49 5.82 34.88
CA PHE A 82 -5.52 6.47 33.99
C PHE A 82 -6.12 7.64 33.18
N ASP A 83 -7.36 8.09 33.45
CA ASP A 83 -7.82 9.37 32.87
C ASP A 83 -7.27 10.54 33.68
N PHE A 84 -6.05 10.97 33.34
CA PHE A 84 -5.44 12.20 33.87
C PHE A 84 -6.09 13.47 33.27
N SER A 85 -7.42 13.47 33.09
CA SER A 85 -8.15 14.69 32.78
C SER A 85 -8.22 15.57 34.04
N LEU A 86 -8.11 16.88 33.84
CA LEU A 86 -7.86 17.84 34.91
C LEU A 86 -9.15 18.15 35.69
N ASP A 87 -9.56 17.22 36.56
CA ASP A 87 -10.54 17.51 37.61
C ASP A 87 -9.81 18.09 38.84
N VAL A 88 -9.73 19.43 38.85
CA VAL A 88 -8.77 20.22 39.66
C VAL A 88 -8.98 20.05 41.18
N ASP A 89 -10.19 19.69 41.60
CA ASP A 89 -10.58 19.64 43.01
C ASP A 89 -10.36 18.25 43.68
N ALA A 90 -9.97 17.22 42.92
CA ALA A 90 -9.96 15.83 43.42
C ALA A 90 -8.64 15.37 44.07
N PHE A 91 -7.47 15.92 43.70
CA PHE A 91 -6.16 15.42 44.15
C PHE A 91 -5.15 16.54 44.47
N PRO A 92 -4.81 16.79 45.77
CA PRO A 92 -3.92 17.89 46.17
C PRO A 92 -2.44 17.81 45.72
N LEU A 93 -2.01 16.77 45.00
CA LEU A 93 -0.61 16.56 44.59
C LEU A 93 -0.29 16.98 43.15
N ALA A 94 -1.28 17.38 42.35
CA ALA A 94 -1.07 17.78 40.95
C ALA A 94 -0.96 19.32 40.79
N ASN A 95 0.26 19.85 40.91
CA ASN A 95 0.69 21.22 40.57
C ASN A 95 -0.42 22.31 40.56
N PRO A 96 -0.76 22.91 41.72
CA PRO A 96 -1.82 23.93 41.81
C PRO A 96 -1.61 25.24 41.02
N LYS A 97 -0.43 25.43 40.38
CA LYS A 97 -0.12 26.56 39.52
C LYS A 97 0.83 26.13 38.39
N ASP A 98 0.42 26.33 37.15
CA ASP A 98 1.30 26.27 35.97
C ASP A 98 2.04 27.62 35.85
N ASP A 99 2.97 27.82 36.78
CA ASP A 99 3.44 29.16 37.18
C ASP A 99 4.51 29.72 36.24
N SER A 100 4.07 30.15 35.05
CA SER A 100 4.87 30.91 34.07
C SER A 100 5.36 32.29 34.56
N SER A 101 5.21 32.58 35.86
CA SER A 101 5.76 33.75 36.55
C SER A 101 7.26 33.66 36.82
N PHE A 102 7.84 32.44 36.87
CA PHE A 102 9.28 32.25 37.05
C PHE A 102 10.08 32.74 35.83
N ARG A 103 10.95 33.73 36.03
CA ARG A 103 11.85 34.28 35.00
C ARG A 103 13.29 33.84 35.25
N LEU A 104 13.96 33.37 34.19
CA LEU A 104 15.40 33.12 34.22
C LEU A 104 16.16 34.44 34.40
N VAL A 105 17.04 34.51 35.41
CA VAL A 105 17.83 35.70 35.72
C VAL A 105 19.15 35.65 34.96
N ASP A 106 19.32 36.47 33.91
CA ASP A 106 20.63 36.64 33.26
C ASP A 106 21.54 37.53 34.12
N ALA A 107 22.74 37.05 34.41
CA ALA A 107 23.69 37.70 35.32
C ALA A 107 24.50 38.85 34.68
N LYS A 108 24.08 39.34 33.50
CA LYS A 108 24.80 40.40 32.76
C LYS A 108 24.30 41.79 33.16
N PRO A 109 25.19 42.72 33.54
CA PRO A 109 24.80 44.08 33.91
C PRO A 109 24.24 44.84 32.69
N PRO A 110 23.16 45.65 32.86
CA PRO A 110 22.50 46.30 31.73
C PRO A 110 23.36 47.40 31.08
N PRO A 111 23.36 47.52 29.73
CA PRO A 111 24.11 48.55 29.03
C PRO A 111 23.54 49.95 29.31
N ARG A 112 24.41 50.93 29.59
CA ARG A 112 24.01 52.30 29.93
C ARG A 112 23.57 53.08 28.67
N PRO A 113 22.43 53.79 28.67
CA PRO A 113 22.03 54.63 27.55
C PRO A 113 22.92 55.88 27.46
N LYS A 114 23.45 56.17 26.27
CA LYS A 114 24.18 57.42 25.98
C LYS A 114 23.20 58.55 25.69
N PHE A 115 22.89 59.38 26.68
CA PHE A 115 22.16 60.64 26.46
C PHE A 115 23.11 61.80 26.16
N GLY A 116 22.92 62.42 24.98
CA GLY A 116 23.49 63.73 24.65
C GLY A 116 22.57 64.88 25.12
N PRO A 117 23.09 66.12 25.27
CA PRO A 117 22.40 67.14 26.08
C PRO A 117 21.55 68.14 25.28
N LYS A 118 20.43 68.54 25.92
CA LYS A 118 19.78 69.86 25.87
C LYS A 118 19.37 70.43 24.49
N TRP A 119 18.06 70.57 24.32
CA TRP A 119 17.47 71.91 24.17
C TRP A 119 16.37 72.11 25.20
N ARG A 120 16.23 73.33 25.72
CA ARG A 120 15.10 73.78 26.54
C ARG A 120 14.56 75.08 25.93
N PHE A 121 13.25 75.16 25.78
CA PHE A 121 12.54 76.42 25.98
C PHE A 121 11.26 76.17 26.79
N ASN A 122 10.63 77.21 27.31
CA ASN A 122 9.78 77.12 28.50
C ASN A 122 8.32 77.60 28.25
N GLN A 123 7.45 77.19 29.18
CA GLN A 123 6.15 77.80 29.53
C GLN A 123 4.96 77.76 28.56
N ASN A 124 4.01 76.89 28.95
CA ASN A 124 2.61 77.22 29.31
C ASN A 124 1.42 76.78 28.43
N ARG A 125 0.41 76.29 29.17
CA ARG A 125 -0.98 75.94 28.82
C ARG A 125 -1.23 74.64 28.01
N PRO A 126 -2.40 73.99 28.19
CA PRO A 126 -2.40 72.54 28.44
C PRO A 126 -3.35 71.68 27.58
N GLN A 127 -3.02 70.37 27.56
CA GLN A 127 -3.86 69.20 27.25
C GLN A 127 -4.99 69.31 26.21
N LEU A 128 -4.76 68.65 25.07
CA LEU A 128 -5.79 67.93 24.32
C LEU A 128 -5.54 66.41 24.46
N PRO A 129 -6.37 65.65 25.19
CA PRO A 129 -6.31 64.20 25.18
C PRO A 129 -7.03 63.66 23.93
N GLN A 130 -6.27 63.35 22.89
CA GLN A 130 -6.78 62.87 21.59
C GLN A 130 -7.21 61.38 21.64
N ARG A 131 -8.13 61.08 22.56
CA ARG A 131 -8.42 59.72 23.08
C ARG A 131 -9.67 59.07 22.48
N ARG A 132 -10.24 59.66 21.43
CA ARG A 132 -11.52 59.23 20.82
C ARG A 132 -11.34 58.54 19.45
N ASP A 133 -10.18 58.74 18.81
CA ASP A 133 -9.92 58.22 17.48
C ASP A 133 -9.50 56.73 17.51
N GLU A 134 -8.72 56.32 18.53
CA GLU A 134 -8.37 54.90 18.79
C GLU A 134 -9.60 54.00 18.95
N GLU A 135 -10.64 54.47 19.65
CA GLU A 135 -11.87 53.71 19.89
C GLU A 135 -12.66 53.48 18.59
N VAL A 136 -12.66 54.48 17.69
CA VAL A 136 -13.32 54.42 16.38
C VAL A 136 -12.55 53.49 15.43
N GLU A 137 -11.21 53.55 15.41
CA GLU A 137 -10.39 52.59 14.66
C GLU A 137 -10.57 51.15 15.17
N ALA A 138 -10.55 50.94 16.49
CA ALA A 138 -10.73 49.62 17.09
C ALA A 138 -12.08 48.99 16.67
N ARG A 139 -13.16 49.76 16.77
CA ARG A 139 -14.52 49.32 16.40
C ARG A 139 -14.65 49.02 14.90
N LYS A 140 -13.97 49.78 14.04
CA LYS A 140 -13.90 49.53 12.59
C LYS A 140 -13.16 48.21 12.28
N ARG A 141 -12.05 47.96 12.97
CA ARG A 141 -11.21 46.75 12.83
C ARG A 141 -11.89 45.49 13.37
N GLU A 142 -12.80 45.64 14.33
CA GLU A 142 -13.65 44.57 14.84
C GLU A 142 -14.77 44.19 13.86
N ALA A 143 -15.47 45.17 13.29
CA ALA A 143 -16.48 44.93 12.24
C ALA A 143 -15.89 44.26 10.99
N GLU A 144 -14.66 44.63 10.61
CA GLU A 144 -13.91 43.99 9.53
C GLU A 144 -13.56 42.52 9.85
N LYS A 145 -13.11 42.23 11.08
CA LYS A 145 -12.92 40.85 11.55
C LYS A 145 -14.22 40.04 11.53
N GLU A 146 -15.37 40.64 11.89
CA GLU A 146 -16.65 39.93 11.86
C GLU A 146 -17.06 39.57 10.43
N ARG A 147 -16.94 40.50 9.47
CA ARG A 147 -17.19 40.22 8.05
C ARG A 147 -16.27 39.11 7.52
N ALA A 148 -14.97 39.18 7.81
CA ALA A 148 -14.00 38.15 7.43
C ALA A 148 -14.19 36.78 8.15
N ARG A 149 -15.03 36.73 9.19
CA ARG A 149 -15.46 35.49 9.87
C ARG A 149 -16.74 34.93 9.23
N ARG A 150 -17.68 35.79 8.83
CA ARG A 150 -18.92 35.45 8.09
C ARG A 150 -18.59 34.86 6.72
N ASP A 151 -17.67 35.46 5.96
CA ASP A 151 -17.22 34.95 4.65
C ASP A 151 -16.52 33.60 4.78
N ARG A 152 -15.71 33.42 5.84
CA ARG A 152 -15.05 32.12 6.12
C ARG A 152 -16.05 31.01 6.40
N LEU A 153 -17.16 31.31 7.09
CA LEU A 153 -18.23 30.36 7.36
C LEU A 153 -19.00 29.97 6.09
N TYR A 154 -19.28 30.96 5.23
CA TYR A 154 -19.99 30.75 3.96
C TYR A 154 -19.19 29.88 2.98
N ASN A 155 -17.88 30.15 2.85
CA ASN A 155 -16.98 29.34 2.02
C ASN A 155 -16.76 27.92 2.58
N LEU A 156 -16.79 27.73 3.91
CA LEU A 156 -16.67 26.39 4.52
C LEU A 156 -17.83 25.48 4.12
N ASN A 157 -19.07 25.98 4.19
CA ASN A 157 -20.25 25.20 3.79
C ASN A 157 -20.26 24.86 2.30
N ARG A 158 -19.81 25.78 1.43
CA ARG A 158 -19.80 25.55 -0.03
C ARG A 158 -18.75 24.53 -0.47
N SER A 159 -17.64 24.39 0.26
CA SER A 159 -16.55 23.46 -0.10
C SER A 159 -16.88 21.98 0.16
N ASN A 160 -17.82 21.67 1.06
CA ASN A 160 -18.20 20.28 1.37
C ASN A 160 -19.43 19.79 0.62
N GLN A 161 -20.25 20.68 0.06
CA GLN A 161 -21.51 20.32 -0.59
C GLN A 161 -21.33 19.78 -2.03
N ASN A 162 -20.16 20.01 -2.64
CA ASN A 162 -19.85 19.63 -4.01
C ASN A 162 -18.65 18.67 -4.14
N GLN A 163 -18.32 17.92 -3.09
CA GLN A 163 -17.89 16.56 -3.36
C GLN A 163 -19.11 15.84 -3.92
N GLN A 164 -19.12 15.51 -5.23
CA GLN A 164 -19.92 14.38 -5.69
C GLN A 164 -19.65 13.25 -4.70
N ARG A 165 -20.70 12.82 -4.00
CA ARG A 165 -20.71 11.64 -3.15
C ARG A 165 -20.37 10.48 -4.07
N ARG A 166 -19.07 10.16 -4.22
CA ARG A 166 -18.58 9.11 -5.12
C ARG A 166 -19.44 7.90 -4.87
N GLU A 167 -20.27 7.56 -5.85
CA GLU A 167 -21.17 6.42 -5.76
C GLU A 167 -20.29 5.23 -5.42
N ALA A 168 -20.60 4.54 -4.32
CA ALA A 168 -19.72 3.54 -3.77
C ALA A 168 -19.50 2.50 -4.87
N ALA A 169 -18.29 2.46 -5.42
CA ALA A 169 -18.04 1.84 -6.72
C ALA A 169 -18.63 0.44 -6.72
N ILE A 170 -19.57 0.18 -7.63
CA ILE A 170 -20.32 -1.07 -7.64
C ILE A 170 -19.35 -2.16 -8.11
N PHE A 171 -18.64 -2.75 -7.15
CA PHE A 171 -17.67 -3.80 -7.38
C PHE A 171 -18.43 -5.02 -7.91
N LYS A 172 -18.40 -5.21 -9.23
CA LYS A 172 -18.85 -6.42 -9.91
C LYS A 172 -17.82 -7.53 -9.72
N SER A 173 -18.26 -8.78 -9.88
CA SER A 173 -17.36 -9.93 -10.03
C SER A 173 -16.45 -9.74 -11.25
N SER A 174 -15.27 -10.37 -11.25
CA SER A 174 -14.35 -10.36 -12.41
C SER A 174 -14.77 -11.29 -13.54
N VAL A 175 -15.73 -12.18 -13.27
CA VAL A 175 -16.41 -13.05 -14.25
C VAL A 175 -17.89 -13.07 -13.86
N ASP A 176 -18.80 -13.10 -14.84
CA ASP A 176 -20.23 -13.17 -14.54
C ASP A 176 -20.58 -14.58 -14.03
N ILE A 177 -21.25 -14.66 -12.89
CA ILE A 177 -21.47 -15.92 -12.16
C ILE A 177 -22.83 -16.46 -12.57
N GLN A 178 -22.84 -17.42 -13.51
CA GLN A 178 -24.07 -17.93 -14.09
C GLN A 178 -24.87 -18.82 -13.11
N PRO A 179 -26.21 -18.92 -13.26
CA PRO A 179 -27.06 -19.64 -12.30
C PRO A 179 -26.77 -21.13 -12.16
N GLU A 180 -26.22 -21.77 -13.19
CA GLU A 180 -25.84 -23.19 -13.21
C GLU A 180 -24.48 -23.50 -12.58
N TRP A 181 -23.71 -22.49 -12.15
CA TRP A 181 -22.42 -22.68 -11.50
C TRP A 181 -22.60 -23.18 -10.05
N ASN A 182 -22.12 -24.38 -9.77
CA ASN A 182 -22.25 -25.03 -8.46
C ASN A 182 -21.18 -24.49 -7.48
N MET A 183 -21.60 -23.74 -6.45
CA MET A 183 -20.68 -23.15 -5.45
C MET A 183 -20.23 -24.21 -4.43
N LEU A 184 -18.99 -24.68 -4.54
CA LEU A 184 -18.44 -25.74 -3.70
C LEU A 184 -17.95 -25.25 -2.33
N ASP A 185 -17.21 -24.14 -2.28
CA ASP A 185 -16.59 -23.64 -1.04
C ASP A 185 -16.49 -22.09 -1.02
N GLN A 186 -16.37 -21.53 0.18
CA GLN A 186 -16.23 -20.11 0.46
C GLN A 186 -15.20 -19.89 1.58
N ILE A 187 -14.00 -19.42 1.21
CA ILE A 187 -12.85 -19.29 2.13
C ILE A 187 -12.64 -17.82 2.52
N PRO A 188 -12.89 -17.41 3.78
CA PRO A 188 -12.58 -16.08 4.27
C PRO A 188 -11.07 -15.84 4.36
N PHE A 189 -10.63 -14.60 4.09
CA PHE A 189 -9.20 -14.23 4.16
C PHE A 189 -8.59 -14.37 5.56
N SER A 190 -9.41 -14.40 6.61
CA SER A 190 -8.96 -14.69 7.98
C SER A 190 -8.39 -16.11 8.15
N THR A 191 -8.80 -17.07 7.31
CA THR A 191 -8.21 -18.41 7.23
C THR A 191 -6.79 -18.32 6.69
N PHE A 192 -6.61 -17.66 5.54
CA PHE A 192 -5.30 -17.50 4.87
C PHE A 192 -4.23 -16.82 5.74
N SER A 193 -4.63 -15.87 6.58
CA SER A 193 -3.71 -15.15 7.49
C SER A 193 -3.01 -16.02 8.53
N LYS A 194 -3.49 -17.24 8.79
CA LYS A 194 -2.90 -18.19 9.75
C LYS A 194 -2.09 -19.30 9.11
N LEU A 195 -2.20 -19.48 7.79
CA LEU A 195 -1.54 -20.57 7.08
C LEU A 195 -0.04 -20.32 7.01
N SER A 196 0.74 -21.40 7.15
CA SER A 196 2.20 -21.41 7.04
C SER A 196 2.65 -22.79 6.60
N PHE A 197 3.60 -22.85 5.67
CA PHE A 197 4.27 -24.06 5.21
C PHE A 197 5.70 -23.68 4.79
N SER A 198 6.58 -24.64 4.57
CA SER A 198 7.94 -24.36 4.10
C SER A 198 8.31 -25.36 3.02
N VAL A 199 8.95 -24.87 1.96
CA VAL A 199 9.37 -25.66 0.80
C VAL A 199 10.89 -25.73 0.71
N PRO A 200 11.45 -26.77 0.08
CA PRO A 200 12.84 -26.76 -0.35
C PRO A 200 13.07 -25.67 -1.40
N GLU A 201 14.34 -25.36 -1.67
CA GLU A 201 14.69 -24.48 -2.79
C GLU A 201 14.31 -25.15 -4.13
N PRO A 202 13.89 -24.37 -5.14
CA PRO A 202 13.45 -24.91 -6.42
C PRO A 202 14.63 -25.40 -7.26
N GLU A 203 14.33 -26.34 -8.15
CA GLU A 203 15.25 -26.87 -9.16
C GLU A 203 14.80 -26.37 -10.56
N ASP A 204 15.74 -25.93 -11.38
CA ASP A 204 15.46 -25.49 -12.75
C ASP A 204 15.36 -26.69 -13.71
N LEU A 205 14.18 -26.90 -14.30
CA LEU A 205 13.95 -27.99 -15.27
C LEU A 205 14.35 -27.60 -16.70
N LEU A 206 14.15 -26.32 -17.06
CA LEU A 206 14.44 -25.78 -18.38
C LEU A 206 14.57 -24.26 -18.30
N ILE A 207 15.54 -23.71 -19.04
CA ILE A 207 15.73 -22.26 -19.23
C ILE A 207 15.56 -21.97 -20.72
N CYS A 208 14.83 -20.91 -21.05
CA CYS A 208 14.45 -20.56 -22.42
C CYS A 208 14.39 -19.04 -22.64
N GLY A 209 14.51 -18.61 -23.89
CA GLY A 209 14.49 -17.19 -24.30
C GLY A 209 15.86 -16.52 -24.25
N ALA A 210 15.86 -15.19 -24.37
CA ALA A 210 17.05 -14.35 -24.34
C ALA A 210 16.78 -13.09 -23.49
N LEU A 211 17.82 -12.54 -22.87
CA LEU A 211 17.74 -11.35 -22.01
C LEU A 211 18.67 -10.24 -22.50
N GLU A 212 18.17 -9.01 -22.46
CA GLU A 212 18.98 -7.81 -22.69
C GLU A 212 19.68 -7.37 -21.41
N TYR A 213 20.85 -6.73 -21.55
CA TYR A 213 21.56 -6.14 -20.43
C TYR A 213 20.90 -4.83 -19.96
N TYR A 214 20.78 -4.65 -18.65
CA TYR A 214 20.20 -3.43 -18.07
C TYR A 214 21.15 -2.24 -18.18
N ASP A 215 20.69 -1.18 -18.84
CA ASP A 215 21.40 0.10 -18.89
C ASP A 215 21.43 0.78 -17.52
N ARG A 216 22.62 0.79 -16.91
CA ARG A 216 22.91 1.45 -15.63
C ARG A 216 22.78 2.98 -15.67
N SER A 217 22.60 3.62 -16.83
CA SER A 217 22.28 5.05 -16.91
C SER A 217 20.96 5.39 -16.19
N PHE A 218 19.98 4.48 -16.23
CA PHE A 218 18.67 4.67 -15.61
C PHE A 218 18.73 4.77 -14.07
N ASP A 219 19.76 4.20 -13.44
CA ASP A 219 20.00 4.32 -11.99
C ASP A 219 20.47 5.73 -11.57
N ARG A 220 20.76 6.61 -12.53
CA ARG A 220 21.15 8.02 -12.33
C ARG A 220 20.02 9.02 -12.63
N ILE A 221 18.85 8.54 -13.04
CA ILE A 221 17.68 9.39 -13.29
C ILE A 221 17.14 9.94 -11.95
N THR A 222 16.79 11.22 -11.94
CA THR A 222 16.21 11.92 -10.77
C THR A 222 15.11 12.88 -11.24
N PRO A 223 14.25 13.42 -10.37
CA PRO A 223 13.24 14.41 -10.78
C PRO A 223 13.79 15.71 -11.38
N LYS A 224 15.08 15.99 -11.23
CA LYS A 224 15.79 17.14 -11.85
C LYS A 224 16.38 16.81 -13.23
N ASN A 225 16.45 15.53 -13.56
CA ASN A 225 16.97 14.97 -14.80
C ASN A 225 16.05 13.81 -15.21
N GLU A 226 14.76 14.12 -15.40
CA GLU A 226 13.73 13.14 -15.77
C GLU A 226 13.87 12.76 -17.26
N ARG A 227 13.71 11.47 -17.59
CA ARG A 227 13.78 10.97 -18.97
C ARG A 227 12.36 10.71 -19.50
N ARG A 228 12.02 11.21 -20.69
CA ARG A 228 10.74 10.88 -21.36
C ARG A 228 10.64 9.37 -21.58
N LEU A 229 9.48 8.79 -21.30
CA LEU A 229 9.21 7.39 -21.58
C LEU A 229 8.94 7.21 -23.09
N GLU A 230 9.65 6.28 -23.72
CA GLU A 230 9.59 6.02 -25.16
C GLU A 230 8.60 4.88 -25.45
N ARG A 231 7.79 4.99 -26.52
CA ARG A 231 6.86 3.94 -26.96
C ARG A 231 7.56 3.01 -27.95
N PHE A 232 7.91 1.80 -27.50
CA PHE A 232 8.38 0.74 -28.39
C PHE A 232 7.24 0.28 -29.32
N LYS A 233 7.45 0.36 -30.64
CA LYS A 233 6.54 -0.22 -31.65
C LYS A 233 6.85 -1.70 -31.92
N ASN A 234 8.12 -2.09 -31.84
CA ASN A 234 8.63 -3.37 -32.34
C ASN A 234 8.94 -4.37 -31.20
N ARG A 235 8.06 -4.51 -30.21
CA ARG A 235 8.19 -5.51 -29.13
C ARG A 235 6.86 -6.20 -28.85
N ASN A 236 6.85 -7.52 -28.97
CA ASN A 236 5.68 -8.36 -28.73
C ASN A 236 5.72 -8.87 -27.28
N PHE A 237 4.61 -8.71 -26.55
CA PHE A 237 4.47 -9.11 -25.14
C PHE A 237 3.53 -10.32 -25.02
N PHE A 238 4.09 -11.52 -24.99
CA PHE A 238 3.33 -12.76 -25.00
C PHE A 238 2.76 -13.10 -23.60
N LYS A 239 1.43 -13.23 -23.50
CA LYS A 239 0.71 -13.57 -22.25
C LYS A 239 0.13 -15.00 -22.26
N VAL A 240 0.87 -15.94 -22.84
CA VAL A 240 0.47 -17.35 -23.03
C VAL A 240 0.02 -17.99 -21.71
N THR A 241 -1.13 -18.66 -21.70
CA THR A 241 -1.66 -19.32 -20.49
C THR A 241 -0.86 -20.58 -20.11
N THR A 242 -1.30 -21.31 -19.08
CA THR A 242 -0.73 -22.62 -18.72
C THR A 242 -0.96 -23.66 -19.81
N THR A 243 -2.17 -23.69 -20.38
CA THR A 243 -2.63 -24.74 -21.30
C THR A 243 -2.08 -24.53 -22.71
N ASP A 244 -1.95 -23.27 -23.13
CA ASP A 244 -1.41 -22.91 -24.45
C ASP A 244 0.11 -23.09 -24.54
N ASP A 245 0.80 -23.13 -23.40
CA ASP A 245 2.25 -23.25 -23.35
C ASP A 245 2.71 -24.65 -23.82
N PRO A 246 3.52 -24.75 -24.89
CA PRO A 246 3.96 -26.04 -25.43
C PRO A 246 4.99 -26.75 -24.55
N VAL A 247 5.76 -26.02 -23.74
CA VAL A 247 6.73 -26.58 -22.79
C VAL A 247 5.98 -27.18 -21.60
N ILE A 248 4.99 -26.48 -21.06
CA ILE A 248 4.16 -27.00 -19.96
C ILE A 248 3.39 -28.25 -20.42
N ARG A 249 2.75 -28.22 -21.60
CA ARG A 249 2.08 -29.40 -22.18
C ARG A 249 3.03 -30.59 -22.33
N ARG A 250 4.27 -30.36 -22.76
CA ARG A 250 5.29 -31.42 -22.83
C ARG A 250 5.65 -31.96 -21.44
N LEU A 251 5.87 -31.10 -20.45
CA LEU A 251 6.21 -31.53 -19.09
C LEU A 251 5.06 -32.27 -18.39
N ALA A 252 3.81 -31.97 -18.75
CA ALA A 252 2.62 -32.73 -18.32
C ALA A 252 2.58 -34.12 -18.99
N ASN A 253 2.76 -34.19 -20.31
CA ASN A 253 2.81 -35.47 -21.05
C ASN A 253 4.02 -36.37 -20.66
N GLU A 254 5.02 -35.82 -19.98
CA GLU A 254 6.17 -36.53 -19.43
C GLU A 254 6.05 -36.83 -17.92
N ASP A 255 4.85 -36.68 -17.33
CA ASP A 255 4.50 -36.89 -15.91
C ASP A 255 5.46 -36.25 -14.90
N LYS A 256 6.05 -35.08 -15.25
CA LYS A 256 7.08 -34.43 -14.42
C LYS A 256 6.55 -33.78 -13.14
N ALA A 257 5.24 -33.58 -13.05
CA ALA A 257 4.56 -32.91 -11.94
C ALA A 257 3.06 -33.17 -11.96
N THR A 258 2.40 -32.93 -10.81
CA THR A 258 0.94 -33.10 -10.65
C THR A 258 0.17 -31.79 -10.71
N VAL A 259 0.85 -30.63 -10.64
CA VAL A 259 0.22 -29.31 -10.77
C VAL A 259 1.09 -28.43 -11.68
N PHE A 260 0.46 -27.71 -12.62
CA PHE A 260 1.13 -26.85 -13.59
C PHE A 260 0.49 -25.46 -13.62
N ALA A 261 1.30 -24.40 -13.83
CA ALA A 261 0.78 -23.05 -14.01
C ALA A 261 1.80 -22.05 -14.63
N THR A 262 1.40 -20.79 -14.75
CA THR A 262 2.30 -19.65 -15.03
C THR A 262 2.44 -18.78 -13.78
N ASP A 263 3.51 -18.01 -13.70
CA ASP A 263 3.73 -17.06 -12.61
C ASP A 263 2.73 -15.93 -12.47
N THR A 264 1.90 -15.64 -13.46
CA THR A 264 0.90 -14.58 -13.37
C THR A 264 -0.39 -15.09 -12.74
N ILE A 265 -0.79 -16.33 -13.10
CA ILE A 265 -1.84 -17.09 -12.41
C ILE A 265 -1.38 -17.37 -10.99
N LEU A 266 -0.20 -17.99 -10.85
CA LEU A 266 0.36 -18.35 -9.58
C LEU A 266 0.64 -17.10 -8.75
N SER A 267 1.29 -16.01 -9.21
CA SER A 267 1.40 -14.75 -8.43
C SER A 267 0.06 -14.13 -8.02
N THR A 268 -1.06 -14.69 -8.47
CA THR A 268 -2.42 -14.41 -8.02
C THR A 268 -3.00 -15.50 -7.06
N LEU A 269 -2.21 -16.32 -6.31
CA LEU A 269 -2.67 -17.33 -5.31
C LEU A 269 -2.10 -17.46 -3.81
N MET A 270 -1.20 -16.61 -3.23
CA MET A 270 -0.88 -16.20 -1.79
C MET A 270 -1.08 -14.69 -1.30
N CYS A 271 -0.91 -13.59 -2.08
CA CYS A 271 -1.18 -12.15 -1.73
C CYS A 271 -2.67 -11.72 -1.76
N ALA A 272 -3.20 -11.48 -2.97
CA ALA A 272 -4.62 -11.48 -3.26
C ALA A 272 -5.30 -12.86 -3.36
N PRO A 273 -4.69 -13.94 -3.95
CA PRO A 273 -3.35 -14.42 -3.52
C PRO A 273 -2.06 -14.10 -4.55
N ARG A 274 -0.69 -14.41 -4.87
CA ARG A 274 0.76 -14.97 -4.53
C ARG A 274 1.34 -16.35 -5.25
N TYR A 275 2.52 -16.69 -5.96
CA TYR A 275 3.20 -18.09 -6.32
C TYR A 275 4.12 -18.35 -7.64
N ARG A 276 5.01 -19.43 -7.70
CA ARG A 276 5.70 -20.26 -8.81
C ARG A 276 6.57 -21.55 -8.40
N ARG A 277 6.24 -22.81 -8.79
CA ARG A 277 7.04 -24.13 -8.71
C ARG A 277 7.75 -24.57 -7.40
N TRP A 278 7.28 -25.65 -6.74
CA TRP A 278 7.98 -26.37 -5.63
C TRP A 278 7.47 -27.81 -5.40
N LYS A 279 8.14 -28.58 -4.53
CA LYS A 279 7.58 -29.80 -3.91
C LYS A 279 6.63 -29.41 -2.77
N LEU A 280 5.43 -29.99 -2.75
CA LEU A 280 4.34 -29.67 -1.82
C LEU A 280 4.08 -30.75 -0.77
N ASP A 281 4.29 -32.00 -1.15
CA ASP A 281 4.18 -33.18 -0.29
C ASP A 281 5.10 -34.28 -0.84
N ASN A 282 5.17 -35.46 -0.20
CA ASN A 282 6.09 -36.52 -0.63
C ASN A 282 5.97 -36.91 -2.12
N ASP A 283 4.74 -36.92 -2.65
CA ASP A 283 4.45 -37.30 -4.05
C ASP A 283 3.88 -36.14 -4.88
N MET A 284 3.83 -34.92 -4.32
CA MET A 284 3.19 -33.77 -4.97
C MET A 284 4.19 -32.72 -5.42
N HIS A 285 4.24 -32.48 -6.72
CA HIS A 285 5.16 -31.56 -7.38
C HIS A 285 4.38 -30.50 -8.16
N LEU A 286 4.63 -29.22 -7.86
CA LEU A 286 4.13 -28.07 -8.61
C LEU A 286 5.22 -27.59 -9.59
N VAL A 287 4.87 -27.43 -10.85
CA VAL A 287 5.68 -26.80 -11.91
C VAL A 287 5.04 -25.48 -12.33
N ALA A 288 5.88 -24.52 -12.71
CA ALA A 288 5.45 -23.19 -13.10
C ALA A 288 6.44 -22.58 -14.09
N ARG A 289 5.94 -21.84 -15.09
CA ARG A 289 6.79 -20.99 -15.93
C ARG A 289 7.33 -19.81 -15.13
N CYS A 290 8.63 -19.55 -15.26
CA CYS A 290 9.35 -18.47 -14.61
C CYS A 290 9.80 -17.41 -15.64
N GLU A 291 9.42 -16.15 -15.46
CA GLU A 291 10.03 -15.03 -16.20
C GLU A 291 11.11 -14.31 -15.39
N VAL A 292 12.12 -13.81 -16.12
CA VAL A 292 13.14 -12.83 -15.75
C VAL A 292 13.16 -11.82 -16.90
N GLN A 293 13.41 -10.53 -16.62
CA GLN A 293 13.18 -9.47 -17.60
C GLN A 293 14.48 -8.80 -18.11
N SER A 294 15.60 -8.93 -17.38
CA SER A 294 16.92 -8.43 -17.82
C SER A 294 18.06 -9.07 -17.00
N VAL A 295 19.32 -8.83 -17.40
CA VAL A 295 20.54 -9.26 -16.69
C VAL A 295 21.48 -8.07 -16.48
N VAL A 296 22.32 -8.09 -15.44
CA VAL A 296 23.36 -7.07 -15.23
C VAL A 296 24.58 -7.62 -14.49
N ASP A 297 25.79 -7.23 -14.90
CA ASP A 297 27.03 -7.77 -14.31
C ASP A 297 27.42 -7.02 -13.03
N VAL A 298 27.14 -7.61 -11.87
CA VAL A 298 27.53 -7.11 -10.54
C VAL A 298 28.79 -7.86 -10.10
N ASN A 299 29.89 -7.14 -9.84
CA ASN A 299 31.16 -7.74 -9.40
C ASN A 299 31.65 -8.91 -10.29
N ASN A 300 31.51 -8.76 -11.61
CA ASN A 300 31.79 -9.76 -12.66
C ASN A 300 30.93 -11.04 -12.58
N GLN A 301 29.83 -11.04 -11.82
CA GLN A 301 28.80 -12.07 -11.81
C GLN A 301 27.52 -11.55 -12.47
N LYS A 302 26.87 -12.39 -13.28
CA LYS A 302 25.57 -12.07 -13.87
C LYS A 302 24.49 -12.12 -12.79
N SER A 303 23.83 -10.99 -12.54
CA SER A 303 22.65 -10.91 -11.68
C SER A 303 21.39 -10.78 -12.51
N PHE A 304 20.40 -11.60 -12.23
CA PHE A 304 19.10 -11.60 -12.90
C PHE A 304 18.15 -10.55 -12.30
N LEU A 305 17.41 -9.89 -13.18
CA LEU A 305 16.59 -8.73 -12.84
C LEU A 305 15.11 -8.95 -13.15
N THR A 306 14.27 -8.48 -12.23
CA THR A 306 12.90 -8.07 -12.55
C THR A 306 12.79 -6.55 -12.59
N LEU A 307 12.03 -6.01 -13.53
CA LEU A 307 11.86 -4.60 -13.83
C LEU A 307 10.36 -4.27 -13.84
N ASN A 308 9.91 -3.42 -12.91
CA ASN A 308 8.49 -3.02 -12.81
C ASN A 308 8.35 -1.49 -12.67
N ALA A 309 7.23 -0.94 -13.12
CA ALA A 309 6.98 0.51 -13.15
C ALA A 309 5.80 0.90 -12.26
N LEU A 310 6.07 1.67 -11.20
CA LEU A 310 5.05 2.42 -10.46
C LEU A 310 4.64 3.65 -11.28
N ASN A 311 3.35 4.00 -11.22
CA ASN A 311 2.72 5.02 -12.06
C ASN A 311 1.98 6.10 -11.24
N GLU A 312 2.39 7.36 -11.36
CA GLU A 312 1.67 8.53 -10.84
C GLU A 312 0.86 9.21 -11.95
N PHE A 313 -0.44 9.38 -11.73
CA PHE A 313 -1.34 10.06 -12.67
C PHE A 313 -1.65 11.52 -12.24
N ASP A 314 -1.79 11.79 -10.95
CA ASP A 314 -1.97 13.14 -10.39
C ASP A 314 -1.49 13.17 -8.93
N PRO A 315 -0.48 14.00 -8.59
CA PRO A 315 -0.02 14.23 -7.22
C PRO A 315 -1.11 14.49 -6.17
N LYS A 316 -2.25 15.08 -6.57
CA LYS A 316 -3.38 15.40 -5.69
C LYS A 316 -4.13 14.15 -5.23
N TYR A 317 -4.07 13.06 -6.01
CA TYR A 317 -4.74 11.80 -5.72
C TYR A 317 -3.77 10.69 -5.28
N SER A 318 -2.48 10.75 -5.69
CA SER A 318 -1.44 9.92 -5.04
C SER A 318 -1.26 10.33 -3.57
N GLY A 319 -1.35 11.62 -3.28
CA GLY A 319 -1.23 12.22 -1.96
C GLY A 319 0.19 12.66 -1.59
N VAL A 320 1.17 12.36 -2.45
CA VAL A 320 2.58 12.77 -2.32
C VAL A 320 3.12 13.04 -3.72
N ASP A 321 3.47 14.30 -4.02
CA ASP A 321 4.11 14.68 -5.28
C ASP A 321 5.49 14.00 -5.44
N TRP A 322 5.63 13.10 -6.41
CA TRP A 322 6.88 12.37 -6.60
C TRP A 322 8.04 13.28 -7.02
N ARG A 323 7.80 14.31 -7.84
CA ARG A 323 8.87 15.20 -8.32
C ARG A 323 9.52 15.97 -7.18
N GLN A 324 8.73 16.38 -6.18
CA GLN A 324 9.24 17.05 -4.98
C GLN A 324 9.88 16.09 -3.96
N LYS A 325 9.50 14.80 -3.97
CA LYS A 325 9.73 13.89 -2.83
C LYS A 325 10.58 12.65 -3.11
N LEU A 326 10.81 12.25 -4.36
CA LEU A 326 11.61 11.05 -4.68
C LEU A 326 13.09 11.14 -4.23
N GLU A 327 13.61 12.37 -4.19
CA GLU A 327 14.98 12.68 -3.77
C GLU A 327 15.09 12.85 -2.25
N THR A 328 14.17 13.61 -1.64
CA THR A 328 14.25 14.02 -0.22
C THR A 328 13.51 13.11 0.76
N GLN A 329 12.45 12.43 0.31
CA GLN A 329 11.51 11.68 1.17
C GLN A 329 11.05 10.37 0.51
N ARG A 330 11.98 9.68 -0.18
CA ARG A 330 11.74 8.42 -0.93
C ARG A 330 10.97 7.36 -0.14
N GLY A 331 11.28 7.22 1.15
CA GLY A 331 10.56 6.29 2.04
C GLY A 331 9.08 6.64 2.25
N ALA A 332 8.71 7.92 2.23
CA ALA A 332 7.33 8.38 2.32
C ALA A 332 6.56 8.21 1.00
N VAL A 333 7.25 8.37 -0.14
CA VAL A 333 6.70 8.01 -1.46
C VAL A 333 6.39 6.50 -1.50
N LEU A 334 7.37 5.66 -1.14
CA LEU A 334 7.19 4.21 -1.09
C LEU A 334 6.10 3.79 -0.09
N ALA A 335 6.02 4.39 1.10
CA ALA A 335 4.98 4.07 2.08
C ALA A 335 3.57 4.42 1.59
N THR A 336 3.44 5.53 0.86
CA THR A 336 2.19 5.92 0.17
C THR A 336 1.82 4.91 -0.91
N GLU A 337 2.80 4.47 -1.73
CA GLU A 337 2.57 3.46 -2.75
C GLU A 337 2.29 2.07 -2.17
N LEU A 338 2.88 1.69 -1.03
CA LEU A 338 2.53 0.45 -0.33
C LEU A 338 1.10 0.50 0.22
N LYS A 339 0.63 1.66 0.67
CA LYS A 339 -0.76 1.85 1.11
C LYS A 339 -1.76 1.80 -0.06
N ASN A 340 -1.43 2.43 -1.18
CA ASN A 340 -2.33 2.59 -2.34
C ASN A 340 -2.31 1.37 -3.27
N ASN A 341 -1.14 0.75 -3.46
CA ASN A 341 -0.84 -0.28 -4.46
C ASN A 341 -0.34 -1.59 -3.82
N ALA A 342 -0.65 -1.86 -2.55
CA ALA A 342 -0.20 -3.02 -1.75
C ALA A 342 -0.13 -4.33 -2.54
N ASN A 343 -1.26 -4.74 -3.15
CA ASN A 343 -1.35 -5.99 -3.90
C ASN A 343 -0.44 -6.00 -5.15
N LYS A 344 -0.38 -4.88 -5.90
CA LYS A 344 0.46 -4.75 -7.11
C LYS A 344 1.94 -4.93 -6.77
N LEU A 345 2.42 -4.20 -5.76
CA LEU A 345 3.80 -4.29 -5.28
C LEU A 345 4.12 -5.69 -4.74
N ALA A 346 3.23 -6.28 -3.95
CA ALA A 346 3.43 -7.61 -3.38
C ALA A 346 3.39 -8.74 -4.44
N LYS A 347 2.57 -8.63 -5.50
CA LYS A 347 2.61 -9.56 -6.65
C LYS A 347 3.95 -9.50 -7.37
N TRP A 348 4.47 -8.32 -7.67
CA TRP A 348 5.81 -8.16 -8.29
C TRP A 348 6.94 -8.67 -7.39
N THR A 349 6.86 -8.38 -6.09
CA THR A 349 7.84 -8.84 -5.09
C THR A 349 7.87 -10.36 -5.03
N ALA A 350 6.69 -10.99 -5.11
CA ALA A 350 6.60 -12.41 -5.32
C ALA A 350 7.29 -12.78 -6.63
N GLN A 351 6.83 -12.32 -7.80
CA GLN A 351 7.37 -12.72 -9.11
C GLN A 351 8.91 -12.66 -9.17
N ALA A 352 9.53 -11.70 -8.47
CA ALA A 352 10.97 -11.61 -8.29
C ALA A 352 11.59 -12.72 -7.39
N ILE A 353 11.07 -12.97 -6.17
CA ILE A 353 11.48 -14.12 -5.33
C ILE A 353 11.33 -15.43 -6.11
N LEU A 354 10.25 -15.52 -6.86
CA LEU A 354 9.79 -16.66 -7.62
C LEU A 354 10.62 -16.91 -8.90
N ALA A 355 11.33 -15.89 -9.37
CA ALA A 355 12.36 -16.00 -10.39
C ALA A 355 13.73 -16.41 -9.83
N ASN A 356 13.85 -16.54 -8.51
CA ASN A 356 15.12 -16.48 -7.79
C ASN A 356 15.99 -15.27 -8.25
N ALA A 357 15.35 -14.16 -8.64
CA ALA A 357 16.06 -12.99 -9.17
C ALA A 357 16.85 -12.29 -8.06
N ASP A 358 18.10 -11.97 -8.35
CA ASP A 358 18.99 -11.29 -7.40
C ASP A 358 18.46 -9.91 -6.99
N LEU A 359 17.84 -9.20 -7.94
CA LEU A 359 17.33 -7.85 -7.76
C LEU A 359 15.97 -7.66 -8.44
N MET A 360 15.14 -6.83 -7.82
CA MET A 360 13.97 -6.20 -8.42
C MET A 360 14.18 -4.68 -8.49
N LYS A 361 13.89 -4.07 -9.64
CA LYS A 361 13.94 -2.62 -9.84
C LYS A 361 12.53 -2.06 -10.02
N LEU A 362 12.24 -1.00 -9.27
CA LEU A 362 11.03 -0.20 -9.37
C LEU A 362 11.35 1.14 -10.02
N GLY A 363 10.87 1.34 -11.25
CA GLY A 363 10.85 2.63 -11.92
C GLY A 363 9.68 3.48 -11.43
N TYR A 364 9.91 4.77 -11.21
CA TYR A 364 8.87 5.73 -10.83
C TYR A 364 8.51 6.58 -12.05
N VAL A 365 7.41 6.26 -12.70
CA VAL A 365 6.89 6.95 -13.89
C VAL A 365 5.76 7.90 -13.50
N SER A 366 5.83 9.16 -13.90
CA SER A 366 4.75 10.14 -13.73
C SER A 366 4.28 10.63 -15.09
N ARG A 367 3.02 11.05 -15.21
CA ARG A 367 2.56 11.85 -16.35
C ARG A 367 3.36 13.16 -16.43
N VAL A 368 3.55 13.69 -17.64
CA VAL A 368 4.13 15.03 -17.84
C VAL A 368 3.19 16.10 -17.29
N HIS A 369 1.89 15.96 -17.53
CA HIS A 369 0.84 16.80 -16.97
C HIS A 369 -0.34 15.91 -16.54
N PRO A 370 -1.01 16.13 -15.38
CA PRO A 370 -1.98 15.16 -14.86
C PRO A 370 -3.16 14.80 -15.79
N ARG A 371 -3.55 15.73 -16.67
CA ARG A 371 -4.59 15.53 -17.69
C ARG A 371 -4.11 14.82 -18.96
N ASP A 372 -2.80 14.77 -19.20
CA ASP A 372 -2.19 14.11 -20.36
C ASP A 372 -1.90 12.66 -20.01
N HIS A 373 -2.63 11.73 -20.63
CA HIS A 373 -2.48 10.29 -20.45
C HIS A 373 -1.62 9.61 -21.52
N PHE A 374 -1.01 10.38 -22.43
CA PHE A 374 -0.08 9.86 -23.42
C PHE A 374 1.37 10.10 -22.98
N ASN A 375 1.72 11.32 -22.58
CA ASN A 375 3.10 11.70 -22.27
C ASN A 375 3.49 11.39 -20.82
N HIS A 376 4.52 10.56 -20.67
CA HIS A 376 5.06 10.10 -19.40
C HIS A 376 6.56 10.32 -19.31
N VAL A 377 7.07 10.44 -18.08
CA VAL A 377 8.50 10.61 -17.75
C VAL A 377 8.89 9.70 -16.59
N ILE A 378 10.13 9.23 -16.62
CA ILE A 378 10.78 8.46 -15.57
C ILE A 378 11.46 9.45 -14.63
N LEU A 379 11.04 9.46 -13.35
CA LEU A 379 11.56 10.32 -12.30
C LEU A 379 12.72 9.69 -11.51
N GLY A 380 12.93 8.38 -11.67
CA GLY A 380 14.03 7.62 -11.09
C GLY A 380 13.76 6.11 -11.08
N VAL A 381 14.80 5.33 -10.82
CA VAL A 381 14.72 3.87 -10.65
C VAL A 381 15.37 3.48 -9.31
N VAL A 382 14.77 2.54 -8.59
CA VAL A 382 15.27 2.06 -7.29
C VAL A 382 15.34 0.54 -7.29
N GLY A 383 16.52 -0.02 -7.02
CA GLY A 383 16.73 -1.46 -6.88
C GLY A 383 16.62 -1.95 -5.44
N TYR A 384 16.10 -3.16 -5.27
CA TYR A 384 15.98 -3.89 -4.01
C TYR A 384 16.33 -5.37 -4.24
N LYS A 385 16.76 -6.09 -3.20
CA LYS A 385 16.73 -7.56 -3.23
C LYS A 385 15.31 -8.05 -2.94
N PRO A 386 14.76 -9.04 -3.64
CA PRO A 386 13.36 -9.44 -3.46
C PRO A 386 13.02 -9.95 -2.05
N ARG A 387 13.92 -10.73 -1.42
CA ARG A 387 13.74 -11.22 -0.04
C ARG A 387 13.72 -10.07 0.98
N ASP A 388 14.59 -9.06 0.82
CA ASP A 388 14.67 -7.88 1.69
C ASP A 388 13.43 -6.98 1.53
N PHE A 389 12.99 -6.76 0.27
CA PHE A 389 11.79 -5.97 -0.01
C PHE A 389 10.52 -6.69 0.48
N ALA A 390 10.44 -8.02 0.36
CA ALA A 390 9.36 -8.80 0.96
C ALA A 390 9.26 -8.58 2.47
N ALA A 391 10.38 -8.58 3.20
CA ALA A 391 10.38 -8.22 4.61
C ALA A 391 9.90 -6.78 4.86
N GLN A 392 10.37 -5.81 4.05
CA GLN A 392 9.96 -4.40 4.15
C GLN A 392 8.45 -4.18 3.97
N ILE A 393 7.79 -4.97 3.11
CA ILE A 393 6.36 -4.85 2.83
C ILE A 393 5.48 -5.82 3.66
N ASN A 394 6.06 -6.50 4.66
CA ASN A 394 5.43 -7.54 5.48
C ASN A 394 4.92 -8.77 4.70
N LEU A 395 5.58 -9.10 3.58
CA LEU A 395 5.34 -10.30 2.78
C LEU A 395 6.14 -11.49 3.32
N ASN A 396 5.68 -12.08 4.43
CA ASN A 396 6.23 -13.33 4.99
C ASN A 396 6.36 -14.43 3.90
N THR A 397 7.42 -15.25 3.93
CA THR A 397 7.65 -16.32 2.93
C THR A 397 6.96 -17.64 3.26
N ALA A 398 6.84 -18.06 4.52
CA ALA A 398 6.19 -19.32 4.90
C ALA A 398 4.65 -19.25 4.80
N ASN A 399 4.07 -18.09 5.10
CA ASN A 399 2.66 -17.79 4.83
C ASN A 399 2.34 -17.79 3.32
N MET A 400 3.34 -17.62 2.44
CA MET A 400 3.15 -17.91 1.03
C MET A 400 2.72 -19.36 0.87
N TRP A 401 3.59 -20.25 1.32
CA TRP A 401 3.52 -21.68 1.13
C TRP A 401 2.25 -22.32 1.70
N GLY A 402 1.79 -21.84 2.86
CA GLY A 402 0.58 -22.36 3.48
C GLY A 402 -0.67 -22.21 2.60
N ILE A 403 -0.77 -21.14 1.80
CA ILE A 403 -1.99 -20.84 1.05
C ILE A 403 -2.09 -21.71 -0.24
N VAL A 404 -1.00 -22.08 -0.95
CA VAL A 404 -1.13 -22.99 -2.12
C VAL A 404 -1.41 -24.36 -1.61
N LYS A 405 -0.75 -24.78 -0.51
CA LYS A 405 -1.00 -26.11 0.01
C LYS A 405 -2.46 -26.23 0.38
N SER A 406 -3.04 -25.22 1.05
CA SER A 406 -4.48 -25.21 1.34
C SER A 406 -5.40 -25.16 0.11
N ILE A 407 -5.01 -24.54 -1.01
CA ILE A 407 -5.84 -24.47 -2.23
C ILE A 407 -5.67 -25.76 -3.07
N VAL A 408 -4.46 -26.26 -3.23
CA VAL A 408 -4.13 -27.49 -3.97
C VAL A 408 -4.60 -28.73 -3.21
N ASP A 409 -4.39 -28.80 -1.89
CA ASP A 409 -4.96 -29.85 -1.04
C ASP A 409 -6.50 -29.84 -1.06
N LEU A 410 -7.14 -28.76 -1.49
CA LEU A 410 -8.59 -28.68 -1.68
C LEU A 410 -8.99 -29.12 -3.10
N CYS A 411 -8.35 -28.58 -4.15
CA CYS A 411 -8.56 -28.99 -5.54
C CYS A 411 -8.31 -30.49 -5.76
N MET A 412 -7.30 -31.07 -5.12
CA MET A 412 -6.98 -32.51 -5.18
C MET A 412 -8.00 -33.43 -4.46
N LYS A 413 -9.07 -32.85 -3.88
CA LYS A 413 -10.21 -33.58 -3.32
C LYS A 413 -11.50 -33.40 -4.14
N LEU A 414 -11.44 -32.61 -5.22
CA LEU A 414 -12.53 -32.45 -6.16
C LEU A 414 -12.48 -33.57 -7.21
N ASN A 415 -13.55 -33.72 -7.98
CA ASN A 415 -13.58 -34.63 -9.12
C ASN A 415 -12.80 -34.02 -10.30
N GLU A 416 -12.65 -34.79 -11.38
CA GLU A 416 -12.18 -34.24 -12.66
C GLU A 416 -13.25 -33.30 -13.25
N GLY A 417 -12.87 -32.05 -13.55
CA GLY A 417 -13.81 -31.02 -14.01
C GLY A 417 -13.15 -29.66 -14.22
N LYS A 418 -13.93 -28.67 -14.70
CA LYS A 418 -13.50 -27.26 -14.78
C LYS A 418 -13.98 -26.51 -13.53
N TYR A 419 -13.10 -25.70 -12.94
CA TYR A 419 -13.33 -25.01 -11.67
C TYR A 419 -12.86 -23.55 -11.72
N VAL A 420 -13.57 -22.67 -11.01
CA VAL A 420 -13.31 -21.22 -10.95
C VAL A 420 -13.11 -20.78 -9.50
N LEU A 421 -11.90 -20.30 -9.18
CA LEU A 421 -11.63 -19.59 -7.93
C LEU A 421 -11.81 -18.09 -8.14
N VAL A 422 -12.92 -17.53 -7.66
CA VAL A 422 -13.24 -16.10 -7.79
C VAL A 422 -13.17 -15.38 -6.46
N LYS A 423 -12.58 -14.18 -6.45
CA LYS A 423 -12.63 -13.28 -5.28
C LYS A 423 -14.01 -12.63 -5.21
N ASP A 424 -14.64 -12.68 -4.04
CA ASP A 424 -15.85 -11.91 -3.77
C ASP A 424 -15.54 -10.40 -3.90
N PRO A 425 -16.32 -9.64 -4.69
CA PRO A 425 -16.01 -8.25 -4.97
C PRO A 425 -16.29 -7.31 -3.80
N SER A 426 -17.16 -7.72 -2.86
CA SER A 426 -17.57 -6.92 -1.69
C SER A 426 -17.07 -7.47 -0.35
N LYS A 427 -16.89 -8.79 -0.22
CA LYS A 427 -16.43 -9.45 1.01
C LYS A 427 -14.96 -9.89 0.92
N PRO A 428 -14.19 -9.91 2.03
CA PRO A 428 -12.80 -10.37 2.04
C PRO A 428 -12.72 -11.92 2.05
N GLN A 429 -13.09 -12.53 0.93
CA GLN A 429 -13.15 -13.99 0.75
C GLN A 429 -12.97 -14.38 -0.73
N VAL A 430 -12.63 -15.64 -0.97
CA VAL A 430 -12.76 -16.29 -2.28
C VAL A 430 -13.86 -17.35 -2.24
N ARG A 431 -14.38 -17.71 -3.40
CA ARG A 431 -15.33 -18.81 -3.61
C ARG A 431 -14.81 -19.73 -4.69
N ILE A 432 -15.06 -21.02 -4.55
CA ILE A 432 -14.81 -22.03 -5.60
C ILE A 432 -16.16 -22.40 -6.22
N TYR A 433 -16.23 -22.31 -7.54
CA TYR A 433 -17.33 -22.79 -8.35
C TYR A 433 -16.88 -23.95 -9.22
N GLU A 434 -17.71 -24.98 -9.32
CA GLU A 434 -17.70 -25.98 -10.36
C GLU A 434 -18.51 -25.45 -11.54
N VAL A 435 -17.97 -25.56 -12.75
CA VAL A 435 -18.56 -24.95 -13.96
C VAL A 435 -18.66 -25.96 -15.11
N PRO A 436 -19.62 -25.78 -16.04
CA PRO A 436 -19.71 -26.58 -17.25
C PRO A 436 -18.41 -26.64 -18.05
N ALA A 437 -18.22 -27.72 -18.81
CA ALA A 437 -17.00 -27.93 -19.60
C ALA A 437 -16.83 -26.85 -20.68
N ASP A 438 -17.90 -26.29 -21.21
CA ASP A 438 -17.96 -25.27 -22.26
C ASP A 438 -17.88 -23.81 -21.74
N ALA A 439 -17.90 -23.60 -20.42
CA ALA A 439 -18.09 -22.30 -19.75
C ALA A 439 -17.02 -21.22 -20.01
N PHE A 440 -15.98 -21.51 -20.79
CA PHE A 440 -14.95 -20.54 -21.23
C PHE A 440 -14.53 -20.72 -22.70
N GLU A 441 -15.25 -21.53 -23.48
CA GLU A 441 -14.85 -21.88 -24.85
C GLU A 441 -15.43 -20.92 -25.91
N ASN A 442 -16.41 -20.09 -25.53
CA ASN A 442 -17.09 -19.14 -26.42
C ASN A 442 -16.69 -17.66 -26.19
N ASP A 443 -16.20 -17.30 -24.99
CA ASP A 443 -16.03 -15.89 -24.57
C ASP A 443 -14.69 -15.24 -24.98
N TYR A 444 -13.84 -15.95 -25.75
CA TYR A 444 -12.56 -15.43 -26.26
C TYR A 444 -12.68 -14.69 -27.60
N VAL A 445 -13.87 -14.19 -27.95
CA VAL A 445 -13.99 -13.09 -28.91
C VAL A 445 -13.56 -11.81 -28.20
N GLU A 446 -12.27 -11.47 -28.30
CA GLU A 446 -11.76 -10.16 -27.89
C GLU A 446 -12.47 -9.09 -28.73
N GLU A 447 -13.49 -8.43 -28.16
CA GLU A 447 -14.21 -7.35 -28.85
C GLU A 447 -13.17 -6.33 -29.33
N PRO A 448 -13.08 -6.06 -30.65
CA PRO A 448 -12.10 -5.11 -31.15
C PRO A 448 -12.39 -3.75 -30.52
N LEU A 449 -11.36 -3.15 -29.91
CA LEU A 449 -11.46 -1.83 -29.26
C LEU A 449 -12.23 -0.87 -30.17
N PRO A 450 -13.12 -0.01 -29.64
CA PRO A 450 -13.80 1.00 -30.45
C PRO A 450 -12.81 1.78 -31.30
N GLU A 451 -13.20 2.16 -32.52
CA GLU A 451 -12.29 2.82 -33.48
C GLU A 451 -11.64 4.12 -32.93
N GLU A 452 -12.21 4.71 -31.88
CA GLU A 452 -11.67 5.85 -31.13
C GLU A 452 -10.48 5.50 -30.19
N GLU A 453 -10.33 4.25 -29.75
CA GLU A 453 -9.14 3.74 -29.04
C GLU A 453 -8.19 2.95 -29.96
N GLN A 454 -8.62 2.57 -31.16
CA GLN A 454 -7.71 2.00 -32.15
C GLN A 454 -6.69 3.04 -32.62
N VAL A 455 -5.41 2.67 -32.62
CA VAL A 455 -4.35 3.54 -33.13
C VAL A 455 -4.40 3.50 -34.65
N GLN A 456 -5.04 4.50 -35.26
CA GLN A 456 -4.99 4.71 -36.70
C GLN A 456 -3.52 4.69 -37.18
N PRO A 457 -3.19 3.97 -38.26
CA PRO A 457 -1.88 4.09 -38.89
C PRO A 457 -1.69 5.55 -39.34
N PRO A 458 -0.47 6.12 -39.24
CA PRO A 458 -0.25 7.48 -39.68
C PRO A 458 -0.56 7.61 -41.17
N THR A 459 -1.32 8.64 -41.53
CA THR A 459 -1.46 9.07 -42.93
C THR A 459 -0.10 9.53 -43.44
N GLU A 460 0.34 8.97 -44.55
CA GLU A 460 1.51 9.47 -45.28
C GLU A 460 1.07 10.72 -46.06
N ASP A 461 1.44 11.91 -45.55
CA ASP A 461 1.26 13.17 -46.27
C ASP A 461 2.21 13.18 -47.51
N PRO A 462 1.71 13.31 -48.75
CA PRO A 462 2.49 12.96 -49.95
C PRO A 462 3.26 14.15 -50.56
N GLU A 463 4.11 14.80 -49.77
CA GLU A 463 5.13 15.77 -50.23
C GLU A 463 6.42 15.52 -49.41
N ASP A 464 7.64 15.42 -49.95
CA ASP A 464 8.14 15.60 -51.33
C ASP A 464 8.54 14.27 -52.00
N GLY A 465 8.55 14.25 -53.34
CA GLY A 465 9.00 13.09 -54.12
C GLY A 465 10.34 13.30 -54.84
N GLU A 466 11.21 12.30 -54.82
CA GLU A 466 12.24 12.13 -55.86
C GLU A 466 12.33 10.64 -56.25
N ALA A 467 12.11 10.35 -57.54
CA ALA A 467 11.90 8.99 -58.01
C ALA A 467 13.20 8.35 -58.53
N ASN A 468 13.59 7.21 -57.96
CA ASN A 468 14.53 6.27 -58.58
C ASN A 468 13.98 4.85 -58.42
N GLY A 469 13.35 4.34 -59.48
CA GLY A 469 12.80 2.99 -59.49
C GLY A 469 13.83 1.95 -59.91
N THR A 470 14.13 1.01 -59.02
CA THR A 470 14.77 -0.27 -59.38
C THR A 470 13.98 -1.41 -58.76
N THR A 471 13.23 -2.12 -59.61
CA THR A 471 12.70 -3.45 -59.32
C THR A 471 13.85 -4.42 -59.03
N ASN A 472 13.70 -5.27 -58.01
CA ASN A 472 14.46 -6.51 -57.89
C ASN A 472 13.51 -7.57 -57.33
N ASP A 473 13.39 -8.67 -58.06
CA ASP A 473 12.53 -9.80 -57.72
C ASP A 473 13.10 -10.63 -56.55
N VAL A 474 12.23 -11.42 -55.92
CA VAL A 474 12.61 -12.35 -54.85
C VAL A 474 13.12 -13.65 -55.47
N GLU A 475 14.43 -13.88 -55.46
CA GLU A 475 14.99 -15.23 -55.61
C GLU A 475 15.01 -15.94 -54.26
N ASP A 476 14.13 -16.93 -54.07
CA ASP A 476 14.29 -17.94 -53.03
C ASP A 476 15.58 -18.74 -53.25
N LYS A 477 16.37 -18.94 -52.18
CA LYS A 477 17.50 -19.86 -52.18
C LYS A 477 17.47 -20.78 -50.97
N GLU A 478 17.21 -22.05 -51.24
CA GLU A 478 17.45 -23.14 -50.31
C GLU A 478 18.93 -23.16 -49.89
N ILE A 479 19.18 -23.47 -48.62
CA ILE A 479 20.54 -23.68 -48.12
C ILE A 479 20.68 -25.18 -47.85
N GLU A 480 21.39 -25.88 -48.75
CA GLU A 480 21.79 -27.27 -48.54
C GLU A 480 22.70 -27.40 -47.31
N ALA A 481 22.53 -28.48 -46.56
CA ALA A 481 23.41 -28.81 -45.44
C ALA A 481 24.67 -29.54 -45.91
N GLN A 482 25.85 -29.13 -45.41
CA GLN A 482 27.09 -29.92 -45.52
C GLN A 482 27.85 -29.93 -44.18
N ASN A 483 27.93 -31.13 -43.60
CA ASN A 483 28.90 -31.68 -42.63
C ASN A 483 29.47 -30.74 -41.55
#